data_AF-A0AAD7Q1H7-F1
#
_entry.id   AF-A0AAD7Q1H7-F1
#
_cell.length_a   1.000
_cell.length_b   1.000
_cell.length_c   1.000
_cell.angle_alpha   90.00
_cell.angle_beta   90.00
_cell.angle_gamma   90.00
#
_symmetry.space_group_name_H-M   'P 1'
#
loop_
_entity.id
_entity.type
_entity.pdbx_description
1 polymer ?
#
loop_
_entity_poly.entity_id
_entity_poly.type
_entity_poly.pdbx_seq_one_letter_code
_entity_poly.pdbx_strand_id
1 'polypeptide(L)'
;MNDTEMRCNFWLPRKNRFCSNTRFKDSQFCGNHTRRSDGQWIQCPIDPSHSVLQGNLDWHVKRCPLLKQVQSLSLQPFYQKGINAGSEGEAEVGHTLRLDDDSISPNVLVSDSLDNISSELKRNAVHSMSIPEFHNLIKKIESIHESLCKDIQDSYQMPEACNIWIKRGVERKIPFQEKHVMQQASILGNLEKFGVLKNSVEKSTSGCEEELHKDNNNDIPVVVEFGAGRGYLTQLLADCYGIKRVFLVERKAYKLKADRSLRQKESLIVERLRIDIEDLDLNVVLRGVHFLAIGKHLCGPATDLTLRCCFSDHIKDNTEQCNTSKNLGGLAIATCCHHLCQWKHYINITSSQAGWL
;
A
#
# COMPACT_ATOMS: atom_id res chain seq x y z
N MET A 1 45.64 -6.07 -21.69
CA MET A 1 44.45 -6.30 -22.54
C MET A 1 43.38 -5.34 -22.09
N ASN A 2 42.89 -4.47 -22.98
CA ASN A 2 41.99 -3.38 -22.63
C ASN A 2 40.61 -3.90 -22.22
N ASP A 3 40.11 -3.42 -21.08
CA ASP A 3 38.85 -3.83 -20.42
C ASP A 3 37.57 -3.47 -21.22
N THR A 4 37.74 -2.84 -22.39
CA THR A 4 36.71 -2.50 -23.36
C THR A 4 36.35 -3.65 -24.31
N GLU A 5 37.26 -4.60 -24.57
CA GLU A 5 37.02 -5.69 -25.53
C GLU A 5 36.11 -6.81 -25.00
N MET A 6 35.79 -6.83 -23.70
CA MET A 6 34.94 -7.87 -23.10
C MET A 6 33.49 -7.43 -22.84
N ARG A 7 33.08 -6.25 -23.28
CA ARG A 7 31.73 -5.73 -23.03
C ARG A 7 30.76 -6.09 -24.14
N CYS A 8 29.49 -6.20 -23.79
CA CYS A 8 28.42 -6.49 -24.73
C CYS A 8 28.15 -5.31 -25.68
N ASN A 9 28.11 -5.59 -26.97
CA ASN A 9 27.90 -4.59 -28.04
C ASN A 9 26.44 -4.11 -28.18
N PHE A 10 25.54 -4.45 -27.25
CA PHE A 10 24.14 -4.02 -27.32
C PHE A 10 23.99 -2.58 -26.82
N TRP A 11 23.48 -1.71 -27.68
CA TRP A 11 23.18 -0.31 -27.33
C TRP A 11 21.92 -0.21 -26.49
N LEU A 12 21.95 0.55 -25.39
CA LEU A 12 20.79 0.81 -24.53
C LEU A 12 20.28 2.25 -24.78
N PRO A 13 19.27 2.47 -25.65
CA PRO A 13 18.84 3.81 -26.04
C PRO A 13 18.42 4.68 -24.86
N ARG A 14 17.68 4.10 -23.91
CA ARG A 14 17.22 4.80 -22.69
C ARG A 14 18.35 5.21 -21.73
N LYS A 15 19.54 4.63 -21.87
CA LYS A 15 20.69 4.89 -20.99
C LYS A 15 21.86 5.54 -21.73
N ASN A 16 21.72 5.78 -23.03
CA ASN A 16 22.72 6.36 -23.93
C ASN A 16 24.13 5.73 -23.77
N ARG A 17 24.19 4.39 -23.69
CA ARG A 17 25.45 3.65 -23.51
C ARG A 17 25.33 2.19 -23.97
N PHE A 18 26.46 1.55 -24.27
CA PHE A 18 26.52 0.10 -24.44
C PHE A 18 26.29 -0.65 -23.12
N CYS A 19 25.81 -1.89 -23.23
CA CYS A 19 25.58 -2.77 -22.11
C CYS A 19 26.88 -3.04 -21.34
N SER A 20 26.84 -2.87 -20.01
CA SER A 20 28.02 -3.09 -19.15
C SER A 20 28.31 -4.56 -18.88
N ASN A 21 27.41 -5.47 -19.26
CA ASN A 21 27.61 -6.89 -18.98
C ASN A 21 28.70 -7.45 -19.90
N THR A 22 29.47 -8.40 -19.36
CA THR A 22 30.49 -9.12 -20.10
C THR A 22 29.85 -9.94 -21.22
N ARG A 23 30.44 -9.89 -22.42
CA ARG A 23 30.04 -10.73 -23.55
C ARG A 23 30.44 -12.20 -23.29
N PHE A 24 29.77 -13.15 -23.93
CA PHE A 24 30.27 -14.52 -23.96
C PHE A 24 31.49 -14.64 -24.87
N LYS A 25 32.34 -15.65 -24.64
CA LYS A 25 33.56 -15.85 -25.46
C LYS A 25 33.26 -15.96 -26.95
N ASP A 26 32.11 -16.57 -27.29
CA ASP A 26 31.71 -16.86 -28.67
C ASP A 26 30.59 -15.92 -29.19
N SER A 27 30.37 -14.77 -28.55
CA SER A 27 29.32 -13.82 -28.95
C SER A 27 29.74 -12.37 -28.72
N GLN A 28 29.28 -11.46 -29.58
CA GLN A 28 29.42 -10.02 -29.37
C GLN A 28 28.48 -9.48 -28.26
N PHE A 29 27.59 -10.31 -27.72
CA PHE A 29 26.58 -9.91 -26.75
C PHE A 29 26.65 -10.71 -25.44
N CYS A 30 26.15 -10.14 -24.34
CA CYS A 30 25.97 -10.85 -23.06
C CYS A 30 24.70 -11.71 -23.10
N GLY A 31 24.50 -12.61 -22.12
CA GLY A 31 23.33 -13.49 -22.09
C GLY A 31 21.96 -12.81 -22.06
N ASN A 32 21.87 -11.52 -21.72
CA ASN A 32 20.61 -10.76 -21.80
C ASN A 32 20.34 -10.18 -23.20
N HIS A 33 21.36 -10.09 -24.05
CA HIS A 33 21.30 -9.43 -25.36
C HIS A 33 21.84 -10.28 -26.51
N THR A 34 22.25 -11.53 -26.26
CA THR A 34 22.36 -12.55 -27.31
C THR A 34 21.01 -12.72 -27.99
N ARG A 35 21.03 -13.06 -29.30
CA ARG A 35 19.82 -13.49 -30.02
C ARG A 35 19.15 -14.54 -29.12
N ARG A 36 17.97 -14.21 -28.61
CA ARG A 36 17.25 -15.09 -27.69
C ARG A 36 17.11 -16.42 -28.42
N SER A 37 17.50 -17.52 -27.79
CA SER A 37 17.41 -18.86 -28.37
C SER A 37 16.02 -19.04 -29.00
N ASP A 38 15.96 -19.62 -30.19
CA ASP A 38 14.72 -19.88 -30.96
C ASP A 38 13.74 -20.85 -30.26
N GLY A 39 14.03 -21.24 -29.02
CA GLY A 39 13.18 -22.08 -28.20
C GLY A 39 11.90 -21.37 -27.74
N GLN A 40 10.85 -22.15 -27.53
CA GLN A 40 9.54 -21.67 -27.08
C GLN A 40 9.65 -21.02 -25.69
N TRP A 41 9.12 -19.80 -25.58
CA TRP A 41 8.98 -19.07 -24.33
C TRP A 41 7.56 -19.22 -23.81
N ILE A 42 7.45 -19.48 -22.51
CA ILE A 42 6.17 -19.59 -21.80
C ILE A 42 6.13 -18.57 -20.68
N GLN A 43 4.93 -18.13 -20.28
CA GLN A 43 4.81 -17.30 -19.09
C GLN A 43 5.23 -18.11 -17.85
N CYS A 44 5.93 -17.47 -16.93
CA CYS A 44 6.29 -18.13 -15.68
C CYS A 44 5.01 -18.46 -14.90
N PRO A 45 4.84 -19.71 -14.43
CA PRO A 45 3.63 -20.12 -13.70
C PRO A 45 3.56 -19.53 -12.28
N ILE A 46 4.69 -19.08 -11.74
CA ILE A 46 4.76 -18.46 -10.41
C ILE A 46 4.56 -16.95 -10.49
N ASP A 47 5.19 -16.29 -11.46
CA ASP A 47 5.16 -14.83 -11.64
C ASP A 47 4.85 -14.47 -13.10
N PRO A 48 3.57 -14.22 -13.43
CA PRO A 48 3.15 -13.88 -14.79
C PRO A 48 3.76 -12.59 -15.35
N SER A 49 4.52 -11.81 -14.56
CA SER A 49 5.17 -10.59 -15.04
C SER A 49 6.40 -10.86 -15.91
N HIS A 50 6.86 -12.11 -16.02
CA HIS A 50 7.98 -12.48 -16.87
C HIS A 50 7.80 -13.86 -17.52
N SER A 51 8.54 -14.07 -18.60
CA SER A 51 8.54 -15.31 -19.37
C SER A 51 9.86 -16.04 -19.24
N VAL A 52 9.81 -17.37 -19.38
CA VAL A 52 10.97 -18.26 -19.26
C VAL A 52 11.02 -19.19 -20.47
N LEU A 53 12.23 -19.61 -20.84
CA LEU A 53 12.40 -20.66 -21.83
C LEU A 53 11.79 -21.95 -21.29
N GLN A 54 10.99 -22.63 -22.11
CA GLN A 54 10.34 -23.88 -21.72
C GLN A 54 11.35 -24.92 -21.22
N GLY A 55 12.50 -25.06 -21.89
CA GLY A 55 13.57 -25.97 -21.46
C GLY A 55 14.25 -25.62 -20.13
N ASN A 56 14.05 -24.41 -19.61
CA ASN A 56 14.62 -23.95 -18.33
C ASN A 56 13.56 -23.83 -17.22
N LEU A 57 12.30 -24.20 -17.49
CA LEU A 57 11.19 -24.01 -16.54
C LEU A 57 11.46 -24.68 -15.19
N ASP A 58 11.86 -25.96 -15.20
CA ASP A 58 12.07 -26.77 -13.99
C ASP A 58 13.14 -26.18 -13.06
N TRP A 59 14.18 -25.58 -13.64
CA TRP A 59 15.22 -24.92 -12.87
C TRP A 59 14.76 -23.53 -12.41
N HIS A 60 14.04 -22.81 -13.27
CA HIS A 60 13.52 -21.49 -12.97
C HIS A 60 12.57 -21.52 -11.77
N VAL A 61 11.58 -22.42 -11.75
CA VAL A 61 10.53 -22.43 -10.72
C VAL A 61 11.12 -22.57 -9.31
N LYS A 62 12.23 -23.32 -9.16
CA LYS A 62 12.96 -23.48 -7.89
C LYS A 62 13.68 -22.22 -7.42
N ARG A 63 13.92 -21.26 -8.32
CA ARG A 63 14.74 -20.07 -8.06
C ARG A 63 14.03 -18.77 -8.43
N CYS A 64 12.76 -18.84 -8.78
CA CYS A 64 11.95 -17.68 -9.15
C CYS A 64 12.06 -16.62 -8.05
N PRO A 65 12.39 -15.36 -8.40
CA PRO A 65 12.51 -14.30 -7.40
C PRO A 65 11.24 -14.10 -6.58
N LEU A 66 10.06 -14.26 -7.18
CA LEU A 66 8.79 -14.16 -6.47
C LEU A 66 8.60 -15.31 -5.48
N LEU A 67 8.93 -16.55 -5.86
CA LEU A 67 8.88 -17.70 -4.93
C LEU A 67 9.75 -17.45 -3.70
N LYS A 68 11.00 -17.05 -3.90
CA LYS A 68 11.93 -16.76 -2.79
C LYS A 68 11.42 -15.64 -1.90
N GLN A 69 10.80 -14.62 -2.50
CA GLN A 69 10.21 -13.52 -1.75
C GLN A 69 9.03 -14.02 -0.89
N VAL A 70 8.13 -14.82 -1.45
CA VAL A 70 6.99 -15.38 -0.72
C VAL A 70 7.46 -16.27 0.44
N GLN A 71 8.44 -17.15 0.21
CA GLN A 71 9.03 -17.99 1.26
C GLN A 71 9.71 -17.16 2.36
N SER A 72 10.43 -16.11 1.99
CA SER A 72 11.06 -15.22 2.96
C SER A 72 10.03 -14.42 3.76
N LEU A 73 8.92 -14.03 3.14
CA LEU A 73 7.84 -13.28 3.75
C LEU A 73 7.02 -14.16 4.71
N SER A 74 6.75 -15.41 4.33
CA SER A 74 5.99 -16.36 5.18
C SER A 74 6.70 -16.71 6.49
N LEU A 75 8.01 -16.47 6.57
CA LEU A 75 8.81 -16.64 7.79
C LEU A 75 8.87 -15.39 8.67
N GLN A 76 8.33 -14.24 8.21
CA GLN A 76 8.35 -13.01 8.99
C GLN A 76 7.30 -13.07 10.10
N PRO A 77 7.62 -12.59 11.31
CA PRO A 77 6.69 -12.65 12.44
C PRO A 77 5.46 -11.74 12.24
N PHE A 78 5.58 -10.70 11.41
CA PHE A 78 4.51 -9.77 11.08
C PHE A 78 3.64 -10.23 9.89
N TYR A 79 3.90 -11.41 9.33
CA TYR A 79 3.09 -11.98 8.26
C TYR A 79 2.01 -12.88 8.83
N GLN A 80 0.75 -12.50 8.63
CA GLN A 80 -0.41 -13.35 8.89
C GLN A 80 -1.37 -13.23 7.72
N LYS A 81 -1.47 -14.28 6.92
CA LYS A 81 -2.29 -14.28 5.70
C LYS A 81 -3.73 -13.87 5.99
N GLY A 82 -4.23 -12.87 5.29
CA GLY A 82 -5.63 -12.44 5.35
C GLY A 82 -6.07 -11.79 6.67
N ILE A 83 -5.14 -11.40 7.57
CA ILE A 83 -5.50 -10.82 8.87
C ILE A 83 -6.37 -9.54 8.74
N ASN A 84 -6.17 -8.77 7.67
CA ASN A 84 -6.94 -7.56 7.38
C ASN A 84 -7.96 -7.75 6.25
N ALA A 85 -8.12 -8.97 5.70
CA ALA A 85 -8.98 -9.24 4.54
C ALA A 85 -10.48 -8.95 4.79
N GLY A 86 -10.88 -8.87 6.07
CA GLY A 86 -12.28 -8.73 6.49
C GLY A 86 -12.89 -10.10 6.72
N SER A 87 -13.85 -10.20 7.64
CA SER A 87 -14.68 -11.40 7.73
C SER A 87 -15.64 -11.41 6.55
N GLU A 88 -15.74 -12.54 5.86
CA GLU A 88 -16.90 -12.85 5.02
C GLU A 88 -18.12 -13.02 5.93
N GLY A 89 -18.64 -11.91 6.44
CA GLY A 89 -19.83 -11.89 7.28
C GLY A 89 -21.06 -12.20 6.42
N GLU A 90 -21.49 -13.45 6.47
CA GLU A 90 -22.91 -13.88 6.40
C GLU A 90 -23.69 -13.46 5.15
N ALA A 91 -23.27 -13.94 3.99
CA ALA A 91 -24.16 -14.15 2.83
C ALA A 91 -24.73 -15.58 2.81
N GLU A 92 -24.73 -16.29 3.94
CA GLU A 92 -25.41 -17.58 4.10
C GLU A 92 -26.76 -17.38 4.80
N VAL A 93 -27.77 -16.90 4.08
CA VAL A 93 -29.14 -17.31 4.40
C VAL A 93 -29.38 -18.60 3.62
N GLY A 94 -29.10 -19.72 4.27
CA GLY A 94 -29.57 -21.02 3.84
C GLY A 94 -31.09 -21.01 3.75
N HIS A 95 -31.64 -20.88 2.54
CA HIS A 95 -32.97 -21.41 2.26
C HIS A 95 -32.86 -22.94 2.26
N THR A 96 -32.89 -23.53 3.46
CA THR A 96 -33.33 -24.91 3.61
C THR A 96 -34.83 -24.92 3.33
N LEU A 97 -35.21 -24.96 2.05
CA LEU A 97 -36.52 -25.50 1.70
C LEU A 97 -36.44 -26.98 2.01
N ARG A 98 -37.02 -27.38 3.14
CA ARG A 98 -37.48 -28.74 3.34
C ARG A 98 -38.54 -29.00 2.28
N LEU A 99 -38.15 -29.69 1.22
CA LEU A 99 -39.06 -30.50 0.44
C LEU A 99 -38.60 -31.93 0.64
N ASP A 100 -39.41 -32.65 1.39
CA ASP A 100 -39.43 -34.10 1.37
C ASP A 100 -39.69 -34.53 -0.08
N ASP A 101 -38.73 -35.18 -0.75
CA ASP A 101 -38.99 -36.37 -1.56
C ASP A 101 -37.69 -37.03 -2.03
N ASP A 102 -37.72 -38.37 -2.06
CA ASP A 102 -36.64 -39.26 -2.47
C ASP A 102 -36.33 -39.14 -3.97
N SER A 103 -35.08 -38.85 -4.35
CA SER A 103 -34.40 -39.54 -5.46
C SER A 103 -32.94 -39.09 -5.63
N ILE A 104 -32.07 -40.10 -5.76
CA ILE A 104 -30.61 -40.01 -5.87
C ILE A 104 -30.20 -39.51 -7.27
N SER A 105 -29.28 -38.55 -7.33
CA SER A 105 -28.18 -38.56 -8.32
C SER A 105 -27.00 -37.68 -7.86
N PRO A 106 -25.74 -38.16 -7.89
CA PRO A 106 -24.57 -37.41 -7.45
C PRO A 106 -23.90 -36.69 -8.61
N ASN A 107 -23.66 -35.39 -8.45
CA ASN A 107 -22.58 -34.57 -9.02
C ASN A 107 -23.10 -33.16 -9.32
N VAL A 108 -22.61 -32.15 -8.61
CA VAL A 108 -21.97 -30.95 -9.18
C VAL A 108 -21.28 -30.20 -8.03
N LEU A 109 -20.02 -29.89 -8.28
CA LEU A 109 -19.03 -29.34 -7.37
C LEU A 109 -19.23 -27.82 -7.14
N VAL A 110 -19.22 -27.44 -5.86
CA VAL A 110 -18.31 -26.44 -5.24
C VAL A 110 -18.18 -25.03 -5.86
N SER A 111 -18.90 -24.08 -5.25
CA SER A 111 -18.41 -22.82 -4.62
C SER A 111 -17.55 -21.76 -5.35
N ASP A 112 -17.51 -21.65 -6.69
CA ASP A 112 -16.53 -20.75 -7.35
C ASP A 112 -17.07 -19.44 -7.99
N SER A 113 -18.31 -18.98 -7.71
CA SER A 113 -18.99 -18.01 -8.58
C SER A 113 -19.22 -16.57 -8.08
N LEU A 114 -18.86 -16.18 -6.85
CA LEU A 114 -19.11 -14.81 -6.35
C LEU A 114 -17.89 -13.87 -6.42
N ASP A 115 -16.68 -14.40 -6.58
CA ASP A 115 -15.45 -13.60 -6.55
C ASP A 115 -15.11 -12.86 -7.86
N ASN A 116 -15.88 -13.07 -8.93
CA ASN A 116 -15.55 -12.57 -10.27
C ASN A 116 -16.58 -11.62 -10.88
N ILE A 117 -17.16 -10.72 -10.07
CA ILE A 117 -17.90 -9.58 -10.63
C ILE A 117 -16.90 -8.58 -11.27
N SER A 118 -16.61 -8.79 -12.55
CA SER A 118 -15.71 -7.94 -13.33
C SER A 118 -16.26 -6.51 -13.45
N SER A 119 -15.38 -5.54 -13.69
CA SER A 119 -15.80 -4.16 -13.97
C SER A 119 -16.71 -4.05 -15.21
N GLU A 120 -16.61 -5.01 -16.13
CA GLU A 120 -17.48 -5.10 -17.30
C GLU A 120 -18.90 -5.53 -16.91
N LEU A 121 -19.04 -6.55 -16.06
CA LEU A 121 -20.33 -6.99 -15.55
C LEU A 121 -21.05 -5.86 -14.80
N LYS A 122 -20.31 -5.07 -13.99
CA LYS A 122 -20.87 -3.90 -13.29
C LYS A 122 -21.38 -2.83 -14.25
N ARG A 123 -20.63 -2.51 -15.31
CA ARG A 123 -21.06 -1.54 -16.32
C ARG A 123 -22.27 -2.05 -17.09
N ASN A 124 -22.26 -3.33 -17.48
CA ASN A 124 -23.36 -3.94 -18.21
C ASN A 124 -24.65 -3.88 -17.40
N ALA A 125 -24.58 -4.18 -16.09
CA ALA A 125 -25.73 -4.08 -15.18
C ALA A 125 -26.35 -2.67 -15.18
N VAL A 126 -25.53 -1.62 -15.15
CA VAL A 126 -26.03 -0.23 -15.22
C VAL A 126 -26.58 0.11 -16.61
N HIS A 127 -25.90 -0.32 -17.69
CA HIS A 127 -26.35 -0.07 -19.06
C HIS A 127 -27.64 -0.82 -19.41
N SER A 128 -27.93 -1.93 -18.75
CA SER A 128 -29.16 -2.69 -18.92
C SER A 128 -30.36 -2.13 -18.14
N MET A 129 -30.17 -1.13 -17.28
CA MET A 129 -31.27 -0.52 -16.52
C MET A 129 -32.20 0.28 -17.42
N SER A 130 -33.50 0.22 -17.13
CA SER A 130 -34.45 1.18 -17.68
C SER A 130 -34.20 2.59 -17.11
N ILE A 131 -34.66 3.63 -17.82
CA ILE A 131 -34.52 5.02 -17.38
C ILE A 131 -35.12 5.24 -15.96
N PRO A 132 -36.31 4.71 -15.62
CA PRO A 132 -36.87 4.85 -14.26
C PRO A 132 -36.01 4.19 -13.18
N GLU A 133 -35.48 2.98 -13.45
CA GLU A 133 -34.61 2.26 -12.50
C GLU A 133 -33.29 3.02 -12.28
N PHE A 134 -32.70 3.55 -13.35
CA PHE A 134 -31.50 4.36 -13.26
C PHE A 134 -31.73 5.63 -12.42
N HIS A 135 -32.84 6.34 -12.64
CA HIS A 135 -33.19 7.51 -11.80
C HIS A 135 -33.43 7.13 -10.34
N ASN A 136 -34.04 5.98 -10.05
CA ASN A 136 -34.21 5.51 -8.68
C ASN A 136 -32.87 5.18 -8.01
N LEU A 137 -31.91 4.59 -8.76
CA LEU A 137 -30.56 4.35 -8.27
C LEU A 137 -29.85 5.66 -7.92
N ILE A 138 -29.92 6.68 -8.77
CA ILE A 138 -29.33 8.00 -8.51
C ILE A 138 -29.94 8.63 -7.25
N LYS A 139 -31.28 8.65 -7.13
CA LYS A 139 -31.96 9.15 -5.93
C LYS A 139 -31.53 8.43 -4.66
N LYS A 140 -31.33 7.11 -4.73
CA LYS A 140 -30.83 6.32 -3.59
C LYS A 140 -29.40 6.76 -3.22
N ILE A 141 -28.50 6.92 -4.20
CA ILE A 141 -27.12 7.37 -3.97
C ILE A 141 -27.11 8.78 -3.35
N GLU A 142 -27.87 9.72 -3.91
CA GLU A 142 -27.97 11.09 -3.42
C GLU A 142 -28.52 11.15 -1.99
N SER A 143 -29.60 10.40 -1.70
CA SER A 143 -30.19 10.34 -0.36
C SER A 143 -29.22 9.77 0.68
N ILE A 144 -28.47 8.72 0.33
CA ILE A 144 -27.43 8.15 1.22
C ILE A 144 -26.28 9.15 1.41
N HIS A 145 -25.83 9.79 0.34
CA HIS A 145 -24.78 10.80 0.39
C HIS A 145 -25.19 11.98 1.30
N GLU A 146 -26.39 12.53 1.12
CA GLU A 146 -26.94 13.57 1.99
C GLU A 146 -27.09 13.11 3.44
N SER A 147 -27.40 11.84 3.68
CA SER A 147 -27.51 11.30 5.04
C SER A 147 -26.16 11.15 5.74
N LEU A 148 -25.08 10.86 5.02
CA LEU A 148 -23.77 10.51 5.59
C LEU A 148 -22.74 11.65 5.51
N CYS A 149 -22.74 12.43 4.44
CA CYS A 149 -21.71 13.41 4.11
C CYS A 149 -22.21 14.84 4.24
N LYS A 150 -22.60 15.27 5.45
CA LYS A 150 -23.09 16.64 5.66
C LYS A 150 -21.98 17.68 5.86
N ASP A 151 -20.81 17.28 6.36
CA ASP A 151 -19.78 18.23 6.82
C ASP A 151 -18.33 17.82 6.43
N ILE A 152 -18.08 17.54 5.14
CA ILE A 152 -16.69 17.38 4.66
C ILE A 152 -16.07 18.77 4.54
N GLN A 153 -15.17 19.11 5.47
CA GLN A 153 -14.45 20.38 5.42
C GLN A 153 -13.30 20.34 4.43
N ASP A 154 -13.28 21.30 3.51
CA ASP A 154 -12.11 21.53 2.67
C ASP A 154 -10.97 22.12 3.51
N SER A 155 -9.78 21.54 3.40
CA SER A 155 -8.59 22.10 4.03
C SER A 155 -7.34 21.95 3.19
N TYR A 156 -6.60 23.05 3.10
CA TYR A 156 -5.33 23.13 2.42
C TYR A 156 -4.35 23.91 3.31
N GLN A 157 -3.38 23.20 3.88
CA GLN A 157 -2.43 23.76 4.86
C GLN A 157 -1.01 23.62 4.33
N MET A 158 -0.31 24.73 4.12
CA MET A 158 1.10 24.71 3.69
C MET A 158 1.98 25.11 4.88
N PRO A 159 2.51 24.15 5.64
CA PRO A 159 3.27 24.46 6.84
C PRO A 159 4.63 25.07 6.47
N GLU A 160 5.09 26.02 7.29
CA GLU A 160 6.35 26.71 7.04
C GLU A 160 7.55 25.74 6.98
N ALA A 161 7.51 24.68 7.77
CA ALA A 161 8.50 23.62 7.78
C ALA A 161 8.72 22.99 6.38
N CYS A 162 7.67 22.95 5.53
CA CYS A 162 7.75 22.44 4.16
C CYS A 162 8.26 23.45 3.13
N ASN A 163 8.47 24.73 3.50
CA ASN A 163 8.94 25.76 2.57
C ASN A 163 10.27 25.42 1.91
N ILE A 164 11.14 24.66 2.57
CA ILE A 164 12.40 24.20 1.98
C ILE A 164 12.14 23.36 0.73
N TRP A 165 11.09 22.53 0.75
CA TRP A 165 10.72 21.67 -0.38
C TRP A 165 9.92 22.41 -1.46
N ILE A 166 9.09 23.38 -1.05
CA ILE A 166 8.29 24.20 -1.96
C ILE A 166 9.19 25.20 -2.71
N LYS A 167 10.08 25.89 -1.99
CA LYS A 167 10.94 26.96 -2.55
C LYS A 167 12.21 26.42 -3.23
N ARG A 168 12.80 25.32 -2.75
CA ARG A 168 14.02 24.72 -3.36
C ARG A 168 13.75 23.72 -4.49
N GLY A 169 12.51 23.64 -4.99
CA GLY A 169 12.13 22.81 -6.14
C GLY A 169 12.94 23.09 -7.42
N VAL A 170 13.72 24.18 -7.45
CA VAL A 170 14.53 24.63 -8.59
C VAL A 170 15.92 23.94 -8.66
N GLU A 171 16.47 23.38 -7.57
CA GLU A 171 17.90 22.96 -7.55
C GLU A 171 18.17 21.44 -7.44
N ARG A 172 17.19 20.60 -7.08
CA ARG A 172 17.44 19.15 -6.86
C ARG A 172 17.02 18.28 -8.05
N LYS A 173 17.95 17.42 -8.51
CA LYS A 173 17.75 16.28 -9.44
C LYS A 173 16.93 15.12 -8.82
N ILE A 174 15.82 15.41 -8.16
CA ILE A 174 14.81 14.40 -7.80
C ILE A 174 13.82 14.34 -8.98
N PRO A 175 13.14 13.21 -9.26
CA PRO A 175 11.93 13.21 -10.10
C PRO A 175 10.84 14.01 -9.38
N PHE A 176 11.02 15.33 -9.34
CA PHE A 176 10.20 16.32 -8.69
C PHE A 176 9.03 16.64 -9.63
N GLN A 177 7.81 16.47 -9.14
CA GLN A 177 6.65 17.10 -9.75
C GLN A 177 5.99 17.92 -8.65
N GLU A 178 5.88 19.22 -8.89
CA GLU A 178 5.39 20.23 -7.95
C GLU A 178 4.05 19.84 -7.30
N LYS A 179 3.11 19.33 -8.12
CA LYS A 179 1.81 18.82 -7.65
C LYS A 179 1.90 17.74 -6.56
N HIS A 180 2.92 16.89 -6.61
CA HIS A 180 3.10 15.84 -5.60
C HIS A 180 3.65 16.40 -4.29
N VAL A 181 4.42 17.48 -4.33
CA VAL A 181 4.98 18.12 -3.14
C VAL A 181 3.90 18.93 -2.43
N MET A 182 3.07 19.68 -3.16
CA MET A 182 1.93 20.39 -2.58
C MET A 182 0.98 19.44 -1.85
N GLN A 183 0.62 18.31 -2.47
CA GLN A 183 -0.23 17.32 -1.81
C GLN A 183 0.41 16.76 -0.53
N GLN A 184 1.71 16.43 -0.57
CA GLN A 184 2.43 15.92 0.60
C GLN A 184 2.51 16.97 1.71
N ALA A 185 2.84 18.22 1.37
CA ALA A 185 2.86 19.33 2.32
C ALA A 185 1.48 19.56 2.94
N SER A 186 0.40 19.45 2.15
CA SER A 186 -0.97 19.60 2.66
C SER A 186 -1.34 18.52 3.67
N ILE A 187 -0.94 17.27 3.40
CA ILE A 187 -1.13 16.15 4.35
C ILE A 187 -0.44 16.47 5.68
N LEU A 188 0.83 16.90 5.62
CA LEU A 188 1.59 17.20 6.83
C LEU A 188 1.08 18.45 7.57
N GLY A 189 0.68 19.49 6.83
CA GLY A 189 0.13 20.71 7.42
C GLY A 189 -1.20 20.48 8.12
N ASN A 190 -2.04 19.59 7.60
CA ASN A 190 -3.26 19.19 8.30
C ASN A 190 -2.94 18.39 9.56
N LEU A 191 -1.99 17.46 9.51
CA LEU A 191 -1.53 16.73 10.70
C LEU A 191 -0.95 17.67 11.77
N GLU A 192 -0.22 18.71 11.37
CA GLU A 192 0.25 19.77 12.28
C GLU A 192 -0.91 20.58 12.86
N LYS A 193 -1.86 21.01 12.02
CA LYS A 193 -3.07 21.73 12.47
C LYS A 193 -3.91 20.92 13.47
N PHE A 194 -3.97 19.60 13.32
CA PHE A 194 -4.65 18.70 14.27
C PHE A 194 -3.81 18.39 15.52
N GLY A 195 -2.60 18.93 15.65
CA GLY A 195 -1.71 18.72 16.79
C GLY A 195 -1.03 17.35 16.81
N VAL A 196 -1.13 16.56 15.73
CA VAL A 196 -0.50 15.24 15.61
C VAL A 196 0.99 15.37 15.35
N LEU A 197 1.38 16.36 14.54
CA LEU A 197 2.78 16.73 14.33
C LEU A 197 3.08 18.00 15.12
N LYS A 198 4.16 17.99 15.90
CA LYS A 198 4.65 19.17 16.62
C LYS A 198 5.88 19.71 15.90
N ASN A 199 5.87 21.00 15.57
CA ASN A 199 7.03 21.65 15.00
C ASN A 199 8.03 21.99 16.12
N SER A 200 9.27 21.53 16.01
CA SER A 200 10.34 21.85 16.97
C SER A 200 10.64 23.35 17.09
N VAL A 201 10.16 24.18 16.15
CA VAL A 201 10.33 25.64 16.18
C VAL A 201 9.56 26.30 17.33
N GLU A 202 8.42 25.75 17.76
CA GLU A 202 7.62 26.32 18.87
C GLU A 202 8.28 26.19 20.25
N LYS A 203 9.35 25.40 20.39
CA LYS A 203 10.16 25.37 21.64
C LYS A 203 10.94 26.67 21.90
N SER A 204 10.96 27.62 20.96
CA SER A 204 11.86 28.78 21.01
C SER A 204 11.18 30.11 21.32
N THR A 205 9.85 30.18 21.42
CA THR A 205 9.12 31.47 21.48
C THR A 205 8.16 31.67 22.66
N SER A 206 7.93 30.69 23.54
CA SER A 206 7.26 30.94 24.82
C SER A 206 8.28 31.24 25.91
N GLY A 207 8.73 32.49 25.98
CA GLY A 207 9.54 32.99 27.10
C GLY A 207 8.67 33.26 28.32
N CYS A 208 8.40 32.24 29.14
CA CYS A 208 7.96 32.37 30.54
C CYS A 208 8.45 31.15 31.33
N GLU A 209 9.44 31.38 32.19
CA GLU A 209 9.83 30.73 33.45
C GLU A 209 9.53 29.23 33.70
N GLU A 210 10.62 28.51 33.94
CA GLU A 210 10.76 27.39 34.90
C GLU A 210 9.64 26.35 35.00
N GLU A 211 9.61 25.40 34.05
CA GLU A 211 9.32 24.02 34.44
C GLU A 211 10.39 23.08 33.88
N LEU A 212 11.01 22.34 34.79
CA LEU A 212 11.92 21.23 34.54
C LEU A 212 11.18 20.09 33.83
N HIS A 213 10.77 20.29 32.58
CA HIS A 213 10.27 19.20 31.77
C HIS A 213 11.45 18.34 31.36
N LYS A 214 11.58 17.21 32.07
CA LYS A 214 12.37 16.06 31.65
C LYS A 214 12.22 15.90 30.13
N ASP A 215 13.35 15.91 29.45
CA ASP A 215 13.48 15.70 28.02
C ASP A 215 12.99 14.27 27.69
N ASN A 216 11.67 14.09 27.63
CA ASN A 216 11.05 12.83 27.26
C ASN A 216 11.20 12.70 25.75
N ASN A 217 12.36 12.20 25.34
CA ASN A 217 12.68 11.69 24.01
C ASN A 217 11.67 10.63 23.47
N ASN A 218 10.66 10.27 24.27
CA ASN A 218 9.58 9.32 24.03
C ASN A 218 8.35 9.89 23.28
N ASP A 219 8.30 11.19 23.00
CA ASP A 219 7.08 11.84 22.45
C ASP A 219 6.99 11.86 20.92
N ILE A 220 8.02 11.39 20.20
CA ILE A 220 7.99 11.36 18.73
C ILE A 220 7.41 10.02 18.27
N PRO A 221 6.21 9.99 17.66
CA PRO A 221 5.58 8.74 17.25
C PRO A 221 6.39 8.03 16.17
N VAL A 222 6.35 6.71 16.19
CA VAL A 222 6.79 5.89 15.04
C VAL A 222 5.87 6.18 13.86
N VAL A 223 6.39 6.29 12.65
CA VAL A 223 5.56 6.54 11.47
C VAL A 223 5.42 5.28 10.64
N VAL A 224 4.20 4.98 10.18
CA VAL A 224 3.91 3.90 9.24
C VAL A 224 3.33 4.51 7.97
N GLU A 225 4.08 4.47 6.87
CA GLU A 225 3.59 4.88 5.54
C GLU A 225 3.02 3.67 4.81
N PHE A 226 1.70 3.59 4.72
CA PHE A 226 0.97 2.60 3.93
C PHE A 226 0.97 2.97 2.46
N GLY A 227 1.20 1.99 1.58
CA GLY A 227 1.32 2.24 0.15
C GLY A 227 2.49 3.17 -0.19
N ALA A 228 3.61 3.01 0.52
CA ALA A 228 4.72 3.97 0.49
C ALA A 228 5.30 4.22 -0.92
N GLY A 229 5.17 3.26 -1.84
CA GLY A 229 5.71 3.39 -3.19
C GLY A 229 7.19 3.77 -3.19
N ARG A 230 7.49 5.00 -3.61
CA ARG A 230 8.85 5.56 -3.62
C ARG A 230 9.31 6.19 -2.29
N GLY A 231 8.43 6.40 -1.31
CA GLY A 231 8.74 6.91 0.03
C GLY A 231 8.98 8.42 0.14
N TYR A 232 8.46 9.21 -0.82
CA TYR A 232 8.68 10.65 -0.83
C TYR A 232 7.85 11.42 0.22
N LEU A 233 6.69 10.89 0.64
CA LEU A 233 5.92 11.49 1.73
C LEU A 233 6.71 11.39 3.04
N THR A 234 7.27 10.21 3.34
CA THR A 234 8.22 10.06 4.46
C THR A 234 9.45 10.95 4.33
N GLN A 235 10.00 11.13 3.12
CA GLN A 235 11.16 12.03 2.93
C GLN A 235 10.83 13.46 3.31
N LEU A 236 9.67 13.98 2.91
CA LEU A 236 9.21 15.31 3.32
C LEU A 236 9.03 15.38 4.83
N LEU A 237 8.34 14.39 5.41
CA LEU A 237 8.09 14.32 6.86
C LEU A 237 9.39 14.30 7.67
N ALA A 238 10.37 13.48 7.28
CA ALA A 238 11.65 13.36 7.94
C ALA A 238 12.56 14.60 7.75
N ASP A 239 12.36 15.37 6.68
CA ASP A 239 13.06 16.65 6.47
C ASP A 239 12.46 17.78 7.32
N CYS A 240 11.16 17.72 7.63
CA CYS A 240 10.43 18.82 8.26
C CYS A 240 10.15 18.64 9.77
N TYR A 241 9.94 17.40 10.24
CA TYR A 241 9.40 17.14 11.60
C TYR A 241 10.27 16.22 12.46
N GLY A 242 11.50 15.89 12.04
CA GLY A 242 12.48 15.23 12.91
C GLY A 242 12.12 13.81 13.39
N ILE A 243 11.38 13.04 12.56
CA ILE A 243 11.01 11.65 12.89
C ILE A 243 12.24 10.76 13.03
N LYS A 244 12.20 9.85 14.03
CA LYS A 244 13.31 8.93 14.36
C LYS A 244 13.14 7.52 13.82
N ARG A 245 11.90 7.05 13.61
CA ARG A 245 11.65 5.68 13.14
C ARG A 245 10.47 5.63 12.18
N VAL A 246 10.66 4.98 11.04
CA VAL A 246 9.65 4.84 9.99
C VAL A 246 9.59 3.41 9.45
N PHE A 247 8.37 2.91 9.30
CA PHE A 247 8.04 1.72 8.53
C PHE A 247 7.38 2.09 7.21
N LEU A 248 7.94 1.63 6.09
CA LEU A 248 7.39 1.82 4.75
C LEU A 248 6.74 0.51 4.28
N VAL A 249 5.41 0.47 4.20
CA VAL A 249 4.64 -0.72 3.80
C VAL A 249 4.32 -0.65 2.32
N GLU A 250 4.76 -1.65 1.55
CA GLU A 250 4.53 -1.68 0.10
C GLU A 250 4.76 -3.07 -0.50
N ARG A 251 3.79 -3.58 -1.27
CA ARG A 251 3.89 -4.88 -1.98
C ARG A 251 4.99 -4.94 -3.05
N LYS A 252 5.26 -3.83 -3.76
CA LYS A 252 6.13 -3.80 -4.95
C LYS A 252 7.44 -3.03 -4.76
N ALA A 253 8.49 -3.48 -5.45
CA ALA A 253 9.74 -2.73 -5.49
C ALA A 253 9.71 -1.66 -6.59
N TYR A 254 9.87 -0.39 -6.21
CA TYR A 254 9.99 0.73 -7.14
C TYR A 254 11.46 1.11 -7.40
N LYS A 255 11.73 1.70 -8.57
CA LYS A 255 12.99 2.40 -8.84
C LYS A 255 12.92 3.84 -8.31
N LEU A 256 14.08 4.45 -8.08
CA LEU A 256 14.19 5.85 -7.62
C LEU A 256 13.44 6.07 -6.30
N LYS A 257 13.67 5.18 -5.32
CA LYS A 257 13.11 5.32 -3.98
C LYS A 257 13.92 6.35 -3.18
N ALA A 258 13.25 7.04 -2.27
CA ALA A 258 13.85 7.97 -1.33
C ALA A 258 14.75 7.26 -0.29
N ASP A 259 14.73 5.93 -0.20
CA ASP A 259 15.46 5.16 0.81
C ASP A 259 16.94 5.53 0.95
N ARG A 260 17.62 5.87 -0.16
CA ARG A 260 19.04 6.31 -0.10
C ARG A 260 19.16 7.62 0.66
N SER A 261 18.33 8.60 0.35
CA SER A 261 18.32 9.91 0.99
C SER A 261 17.85 9.83 2.45
N LEU A 262 16.87 8.97 2.72
CA LEU A 262 16.40 8.70 4.08
C LEU A 262 17.51 8.09 4.95
N ARG A 263 18.24 7.08 4.44
CA ARG A 263 19.34 6.43 5.17
C ARG A 263 20.57 7.32 5.41
N GLN A 264 20.67 8.47 4.74
CA GLN A 264 21.72 9.46 5.03
C GLN A 264 21.43 10.28 6.29
N LYS A 265 20.23 10.19 6.85
CA LYS A 265 19.88 10.82 8.13
C LYS A 265 20.26 9.88 9.27
N GLU A 266 21.33 10.22 9.99
CA GLU A 266 21.89 9.37 11.05
C GLU A 266 20.91 9.05 12.19
N SER A 267 19.98 9.97 12.49
CA SER A 267 18.97 9.81 13.55
C SER A 267 17.68 9.10 13.10
N LEU A 268 17.58 8.68 11.84
CA LEU A 268 16.38 8.07 11.26
C LEU A 268 16.57 6.58 10.96
N ILE A 269 15.82 5.74 11.65
CA ILE A 269 15.69 4.31 11.36
C ILE A 269 14.59 4.11 10.32
N VAL A 270 14.94 3.54 9.17
CA VAL A 270 13.96 3.23 8.10
C VAL A 270 13.94 1.74 7.79
N GLU A 271 12.79 1.14 8.02
CA GLU A 271 12.50 -0.25 7.68
C GLU A 271 11.43 -0.27 6.57
N ARG A 272 11.64 -1.07 5.52
CA ARG A 272 10.68 -1.20 4.42
C ARG A 272 10.13 -2.61 4.38
N LEU A 273 8.86 -2.76 4.75
CA LEU A 273 8.14 -4.02 4.78
C LEU A 273 7.55 -4.30 3.40
N ARG A 274 8.07 -5.34 2.72
CA ARG A 274 7.58 -5.76 1.41
C ARG A 274 6.46 -6.79 1.56
N ILE A 275 5.28 -6.31 1.90
CA ILE A 275 4.10 -7.10 2.28
C ILE A 275 2.83 -6.45 1.72
N ASP A 276 1.78 -7.26 1.49
CA ASP A 276 0.44 -6.73 1.24
C ASP A 276 -0.19 -6.27 2.57
N ILE A 277 -0.94 -5.17 2.55
CA ILE A 277 -1.60 -4.66 3.76
C ILE A 277 -2.60 -5.70 4.27
N GLU A 278 -3.19 -6.49 3.37
CA GLU A 278 -4.09 -7.61 3.71
C GLU A 278 -3.47 -8.62 4.70
N ASP A 279 -2.15 -8.82 4.63
CA ASP A 279 -1.42 -9.85 5.38
C ASP A 279 -0.57 -9.31 6.55
N LEU A 280 -0.61 -8.00 6.80
CA LEU A 280 0.27 -7.33 7.77
C LEU A 280 -0.32 -7.30 9.18
N ASP A 281 0.33 -7.96 10.13
CA ASP A 281 0.07 -7.79 11.56
C ASP A 281 0.92 -6.63 12.12
N LEU A 282 0.27 -5.48 12.29
CA LEU A 282 0.93 -4.27 12.77
C LEU A 282 1.28 -4.34 14.27
N ASN A 283 0.57 -5.14 15.06
CA ASN A 283 0.84 -5.29 16.50
C ASN A 283 2.24 -5.87 16.71
N VAL A 284 2.63 -6.85 15.90
CA VAL A 284 3.95 -7.51 15.97
C VAL A 284 5.08 -6.57 15.54
N VAL A 285 4.81 -5.69 14.58
CA VAL A 285 5.77 -4.69 14.09
C VAL A 285 6.00 -3.59 15.14
N LEU A 286 4.93 -3.02 15.68
CA LEU A 286 4.99 -1.86 16.56
C LEU A 286 5.20 -2.23 18.03
N ARG A 287 4.77 -3.42 18.46
CA ARG A 287 4.89 -3.91 19.85
C ARG A 287 4.35 -2.92 20.88
N GLY A 288 3.22 -2.31 20.58
CA GLY A 288 2.55 -1.35 21.47
C GLY A 288 3.12 0.06 21.50
N VAL A 289 4.01 0.40 20.57
CA VAL A 289 4.56 1.76 20.47
C VAL A 289 3.54 2.70 19.81
N HIS A 290 3.41 3.91 20.37
CA HIS A 290 2.60 4.98 19.80
C HIS A 290 3.05 5.36 18.39
N PHE A 291 2.11 5.44 17.45
CA PHE A 291 2.44 5.59 16.04
C PHE A 291 1.47 6.51 15.27
N LEU A 292 1.98 7.06 14.17
CA LEU A 292 1.28 7.85 13.19
C LEU A 292 1.17 7.04 11.90
N ALA A 293 -0.05 6.82 11.43
CA ALA A 293 -0.31 6.18 10.15
C ALA A 293 -0.51 7.22 9.05
N ILE A 294 0.21 7.09 7.94
CA ILE A 294 0.05 7.96 6.78
C ILE A 294 -0.03 7.13 5.50
N GLY A 295 -0.67 7.65 4.46
CA GLY A 295 -0.70 6.99 3.17
C GLY A 295 -1.11 7.94 2.06
N LYS A 296 -0.52 7.78 0.87
CA LYS A 296 -0.93 8.55 -0.32
C LYS A 296 -1.19 7.66 -1.51
N HIS A 297 -2.21 8.04 -2.29
CA HIS A 297 -2.72 7.28 -3.42
C HIS A 297 -3.13 5.85 -3.07
N LEU A 298 -3.70 5.64 -1.87
CA LEU A 298 -4.31 4.36 -1.53
C LEU A 298 -5.58 4.15 -2.39
N CYS A 299 -5.66 2.99 -3.04
CA CYS A 299 -6.90 2.57 -3.72
C CYS A 299 -7.97 2.21 -2.67
N GLY A 300 -9.23 2.06 -3.10
CA GLY A 300 -10.34 1.65 -2.24
C GLY A 300 -9.98 0.52 -1.28
N PRO A 301 -9.65 -0.67 -1.81
CA PRO A 301 -9.20 -1.80 -1.00
C PRO A 301 -8.06 -1.47 -0.05
N ALA A 302 -7.01 -0.79 -0.52
CA ALA A 302 -5.86 -0.48 0.32
C ALA A 302 -6.19 0.50 1.44
N THR A 303 -7.12 1.44 1.22
CA THR A 303 -7.62 2.33 2.26
C THR A 303 -8.35 1.53 3.33
N ASP A 304 -9.32 0.69 2.96
CA ASP A 304 -10.06 -0.10 3.94
C ASP A 304 -9.16 -1.11 4.69
N LEU A 305 -8.24 -1.78 3.99
CA LEU A 305 -7.23 -2.66 4.59
C LEU A 305 -6.33 -1.90 5.56
N THR A 306 -5.95 -0.65 5.24
CA THR A 306 -5.16 0.22 6.14
C THR A 306 -5.94 0.57 7.38
N LEU A 307 -7.23 0.92 7.23
CA LEU A 307 -8.10 1.23 8.35
C LEU A 307 -8.23 0.00 9.27
N ARG A 308 -8.48 -1.20 8.72
CA ARG A 308 -8.52 -2.44 9.52
C ARG A 308 -7.18 -2.67 10.23
N CYS A 309 -6.07 -2.59 9.50
CA CYS A 309 -4.74 -2.75 10.07
C CYS A 309 -4.43 -1.78 11.24
N CYS A 310 -4.99 -0.56 11.21
CA CYS A 310 -4.80 0.44 12.27
C CYS A 310 -5.82 0.34 13.42
N PHE A 311 -7.05 -0.11 13.13
CA PHE A 311 -8.18 -0.08 14.08
C PHE A 311 -8.62 -1.45 14.56
N SER A 312 -8.07 -2.55 14.05
CA SER A 312 -8.45 -3.90 14.46
C SER A 312 -8.12 -4.13 15.93
N ASP A 313 -9.16 -4.09 16.76
CA ASP A 313 -9.23 -4.84 18.01
C ASP A 313 -9.51 -6.29 17.61
N HIS A 314 -8.47 -7.10 17.35
CA HIS A 314 -8.70 -8.53 17.20
C HIS A 314 -9.32 -9.03 18.51
N ILE A 315 -10.61 -9.40 18.46
CA ILE A 315 -11.30 -10.12 19.53
C ILE A 315 -10.57 -11.46 19.66
N LYS A 316 -9.54 -11.47 20.50
CA LYS A 316 -8.98 -12.69 21.05
C LYS A 316 -9.36 -12.67 22.52
N ASP A 317 -10.26 -13.57 22.87
CA ASP A 317 -10.61 -13.89 24.24
C ASP A 317 -9.37 -13.91 25.13
N ASN A 318 -9.44 -13.15 26.24
CA ASN A 318 -8.70 -13.39 27.47
C ASN A 318 -7.15 -13.42 27.42
N THR A 319 -6.51 -12.59 26.60
CA THR A 319 -5.11 -12.22 26.86
C THR A 319 -4.91 -10.71 26.71
N GLU A 320 -4.23 -10.11 27.69
CA GLU A 320 -3.85 -8.68 27.74
C GLU A 320 -2.87 -8.33 26.60
N GLN A 321 -3.34 -8.38 25.35
CA GLN A 321 -2.53 -8.06 24.19
C GLN A 321 -2.75 -6.60 23.79
N CYS A 322 -1.65 -5.92 23.50
CA CYS A 322 -1.61 -4.48 23.27
C CYS A 322 -2.43 -4.07 22.04
N ASN A 323 -3.54 -3.34 22.22
CA ASN A 323 -4.38 -2.89 21.12
C ASN A 323 -3.63 -1.85 20.25
N THR A 324 -3.49 -2.11 18.94
CA THR A 324 -2.97 -1.12 17.97
C THR A 324 -3.81 0.15 17.95
N SER A 325 -5.14 0.03 18.04
CA SER A 325 -6.08 1.17 18.06
C SER A 325 -5.78 2.18 19.17
N LYS A 326 -5.38 1.71 20.36
CA LYS A 326 -5.04 2.55 21.52
C LYS A 326 -3.74 3.32 21.36
N ASN A 327 -2.85 2.87 20.48
CA ASN A 327 -1.54 3.47 20.23
C ASN A 327 -1.50 4.33 18.97
N LEU A 328 -2.62 4.46 18.25
CA LEU A 328 -2.70 5.30 17.07
C LEU A 328 -2.84 6.78 17.48
N GLY A 329 -1.77 7.56 17.26
CA GLY A 329 -1.73 8.99 17.54
C GLY A 329 -2.32 9.88 16.47
N GLY A 330 -2.51 9.34 15.27
CA GLY A 330 -3.13 10.05 14.16
C GLY A 330 -3.09 9.25 12.86
N LEU A 331 -3.99 9.59 11.96
CA LEU A 331 -4.14 8.96 10.66
C LEU A 331 -4.33 10.02 9.58
N ALA A 332 -3.55 9.94 8.50
CA ALA A 332 -3.80 10.74 7.29
C ALA A 332 -3.69 9.89 6.03
N ILE A 333 -4.81 9.77 5.31
CA ILE A 333 -4.89 9.03 4.06
C ILE A 333 -5.32 9.97 2.93
N ALA A 334 -4.52 10.01 1.87
CA ALA A 334 -4.95 10.55 0.58
C ALA A 334 -5.30 9.40 -0.36
N THR A 335 -6.57 9.33 -0.77
CA THR A 335 -7.08 8.33 -1.71
C THR A 335 -6.53 8.55 -3.12
N CYS A 336 -6.50 7.49 -3.94
CA CYS A 336 -6.07 7.61 -5.33
C CYS A 336 -7.18 8.17 -6.23
N CYS A 337 -6.83 8.72 -7.39
CA CYS A 337 -7.83 9.19 -8.36
C CYS A 337 -8.69 8.07 -8.98
N HIS A 338 -8.30 6.81 -8.80
CA HIS A 338 -9.04 5.62 -9.23
C HIS A 338 -9.67 4.90 -8.03
N HIS A 339 -10.00 5.64 -6.97
CA HIS A 339 -10.48 5.05 -5.72
C HIS A 339 -11.86 4.42 -5.95
N LEU A 340 -11.88 3.09 -5.96
CA LEU A 340 -13.07 2.27 -6.11
C LEU A 340 -13.12 1.30 -4.93
N CYS A 341 -14.09 1.49 -4.03
CA CYS A 341 -14.30 0.57 -2.92
C CYS A 341 -14.71 -0.81 -3.45
N GLN A 342 -14.30 -1.85 -2.73
CA GLN A 342 -14.71 -3.22 -3.00
C GLN A 342 -15.38 -3.77 -1.77
N TRP A 343 -16.55 -4.37 -1.94
CA TRP A 343 -17.37 -4.86 -0.83
C TRP A 343 -16.59 -5.78 0.11
N LYS A 344 -15.84 -6.76 -0.42
CA LYS A 344 -15.01 -7.67 0.41
C LYS A 344 -14.08 -6.91 1.36
N HIS A 345 -13.52 -5.80 0.89
CA HIS A 345 -12.56 -5.02 1.65
C HIS A 345 -13.22 -3.94 2.50
N TYR A 346 -14.50 -3.63 2.32
CA TYR A 346 -15.13 -2.51 2.99
C TYR A 346 -15.09 -2.70 4.51
N ILE A 347 -14.60 -1.70 5.24
CA ILE A 347 -14.40 -1.83 6.69
C ILE A 347 -15.70 -1.74 7.49
N ASN A 348 -16.69 -0.98 7.01
CA ASN A 348 -17.89 -0.66 7.77
C ASN A 348 -19.08 -1.56 7.39
N ILE A 349 -18.86 -2.87 7.38
CA ILE A 349 -19.93 -3.85 7.16
C ILE A 349 -20.60 -4.10 8.52
N THR A 350 -21.85 -3.68 8.68
CA THR A 350 -22.67 -4.04 9.84
C THR A 350 -23.58 -5.23 9.48
N SER A 351 -23.85 -6.14 10.43
CA SER A 351 -24.66 -7.34 10.21
C SER A 351 -26.08 -7.05 9.69
N SER A 352 -26.59 -5.82 9.87
CA SER A 352 -27.89 -5.37 9.35
C SER A 352 -27.86 -4.90 7.88
N GLN A 353 -26.68 -4.73 7.29
CA GLN A 353 -26.51 -4.27 5.89
C GLN A 353 -26.36 -5.41 4.88
N ALA A 354 -26.09 -6.64 5.34
CA ALA A 354 -25.99 -7.82 4.48
C ALA A 354 -27.35 -8.22 3.84
N GLY A 355 -28.47 -7.79 4.43
CA GLY A 355 -29.83 -8.10 3.95
C GLY A 355 -30.44 -7.11 2.94
N TRP A 356 -29.67 -6.16 2.39
CA TRP A 356 -30.16 -5.17 1.42
C TRP A 356 -29.69 -5.41 -0.02
N LEU A 357 -29.54 -6.68 -0.40
CA LEU A 357 -29.44 -7.12 -1.79
C LEU A 357 -30.77 -7.70 -2.27
#